data_AF-A0A562SH44-F1
#
_entry.id   AF-A0A562SH44-F1
#
_cell.length_a   1.000
_cell.length_b   1.000
_cell.length_c   1.000
_cell.angle_alpha   90.00
_cell.angle_beta   90.00
_cell.angle_gamma   90.00
#
_symmetry.space_group_name_H-M   'P 1'
#
loop_
_entity.id
_entity.type
_entity.pdbx_description
1 polymer ?
#
loop_
_entity_poly.entity_id
_entity_poly.type
_entity_poly.pdbx_seq_one_letter_code
_entity_poly.pdbx_strand_id
1 'polypeptide(L)'
;MKNISTYSFFFLLAVLLTSCGIGTAVVTNHNQNATEVHLSGNNFKVVDQVTGSSEASYVLAIGGMNKRQLYENAYSTMIKKANLMNGSRAIINVMTEEHISGFAPFFVRRTITVSAQVVEFTR
;
A
#
# COMPACT_ATOMS: atom_id res chain seq x y z
N MET A 1 -35.91 -30.03 -20.65
CA MET A 1 -35.65 -29.16 -19.46
C MET A 1 -34.38 -29.50 -18.69
N LYS A 2 -33.71 -30.64 -18.93
CA LYS A 2 -32.49 -31.03 -18.18
C LYS A 2 -31.28 -30.13 -18.47
N ASN A 3 -31.12 -29.66 -19.71
CA ASN A 3 -29.95 -28.89 -20.13
C ASN A 3 -29.93 -27.45 -19.58
N ILE A 4 -31.10 -26.82 -19.43
CA ILE A 4 -31.23 -25.47 -18.84
C ILE A 4 -30.82 -25.45 -17.37
N SER A 5 -31.14 -26.52 -16.62
CA SER A 5 -30.72 -26.66 -15.23
C SER A 5 -29.18 -26.74 -15.09
N THR A 6 -28.51 -27.40 -16.04
CA THR A 6 -27.05 -27.55 -16.02
C THR A 6 -26.34 -26.23 -16.34
N TYR A 7 -26.86 -25.44 -17.29
CA TYR A 7 -26.30 -24.12 -17.59
C TYR A 7 -26.51 -23.12 -16.45
N SER A 8 -27.66 -23.17 -15.77
CA SER A 8 -27.92 -22.34 -14.60
C SER A 8 -26.96 -22.64 -13.44
N PHE A 9 -26.58 -23.91 -13.25
CA PHE A 9 -25.61 -24.31 -12.24
C PHE A 9 -24.20 -23.80 -12.55
N PHE A 10 -23.77 -23.89 -13.82
CA PHE A 10 -22.49 -23.35 -14.27
C PHE A 10 -22.41 -21.81 -14.14
N PHE A 11 -23.52 -21.11 -14.42
CA PHE A 11 -23.58 -19.66 -14.26
C PHE A 11 -23.49 -19.24 -12.78
N LEU A 12 -24.17 -19.98 -11.89
CA LEU A 12 -24.11 -19.74 -10.44
C LEU A 12 -22.69 -19.96 -9.88
N LEU A 13 -21.99 -21.00 -10.36
CA LEU A 13 -20.63 -21.31 -9.92
C LEU A 13 -19.61 -20.24 -10.33
N ALA A 14 -19.79 -19.62 -11.51
CA ALA A 14 -18.93 -18.55 -11.99
C ALA A 14 -19.04 -17.27 -11.12
N VAL A 15 -20.23 -16.97 -10.60
CA VAL A 15 -20.46 -15.80 -9.72
C VAL A 15 -19.82 -15.98 -8.35
N LEU A 16 -19.73 -17.22 -7.84
CA LEU A 16 -19.15 -17.49 -6.52
C LEU A 16 -17.61 -17.37 -6.49
N LEU A 17 -16.94 -17.49 -7.64
CA LEU A 17 -15.49 -17.44 -7.74
C LEU A 17 -14.91 -16.01 -7.78
N THR A 18 -15.73 -14.97 -7.88
CA THR A 18 -15.27 -13.56 -7.96
C THR A 18 -14.99 -12.91 -6.60
N SER A 19 -15.08 -13.64 -5.48
CA SER A 19 -14.92 -13.07 -4.13
C SER A 19 -13.48 -13.07 -3.59
N CYS A 20 -12.51 -13.62 -4.32
CA CYS A 20 -11.09 -13.53 -3.93
C CYS A 20 -10.53 -12.12 -4.23
N GLY A 21 -10.76 -11.18 -3.31
CA GLY A 21 -10.02 -9.93 -3.26
C GLY A 21 -8.55 -10.22 -3.00
N ILE A 22 -7.72 -10.07 -4.04
CA ILE A 22 -6.26 -10.19 -3.92
C ILE A 22 -5.75 -8.92 -3.23
N GLY A 23 -5.57 -8.99 -1.92
CA GLY A 23 -4.83 -8.00 -1.14
C GLY A 23 -3.37 -8.39 -1.07
N THR A 24 -2.56 -8.00 -2.06
CA THR A 24 -1.10 -8.12 -1.94
C THR A 24 -0.56 -6.92 -1.18
N ALA A 25 -0.37 -7.06 0.13
CA ALA A 25 0.52 -6.17 0.88
C ALA A 25 1.96 -6.51 0.47
N VAL A 26 2.45 -5.86 -0.58
CA VAL A 26 3.83 -6.01 -1.05
C VAL A 26 4.72 -5.21 -0.11
N VAL A 27 5.26 -5.87 0.91
CA VAL A 27 6.32 -5.32 1.77
C VAL A 27 7.65 -5.43 1.02
N THR A 28 7.85 -4.60 0.00
CA THR A 28 9.17 -4.44 -0.61
C THR A 28 10.00 -3.49 0.26
N ASN A 29 10.77 -4.05 1.19
CA ASN A 29 11.85 -3.33 1.86
C ASN A 29 12.98 -3.05 0.85
N HIS A 30 12.79 -2.05 -0.01
CA HIS A 30 13.80 -1.57 -0.94
C HIS A 30 14.77 -0.58 -0.26
N ASN A 31 14.85 -0.62 1.08
CA ASN A 31 15.75 0.19 1.88
C ASN A 31 17.01 -0.63 2.19
N GLN A 32 18.10 -0.41 1.45
CA GLN A 32 19.42 -0.98 1.73
C GLN A 32 20.16 -0.23 2.86
N ASN A 33 19.46 0.56 3.69
CA ASN A 33 20.05 1.06 4.92
C ASN A 33 20.12 -0.08 5.93
N ALA A 34 21.24 -0.81 5.92
CA ALA A 34 21.60 -1.75 6.98
C ALA A 34 21.87 -0.95 8.27
N THR A 35 20.81 -0.61 9.00
CA THR A 35 20.94 -0.17 10.38
C THR A 35 21.14 -1.43 11.22
N GLU A 36 22.36 -1.66 11.72
CA GLU A 36 22.61 -2.67 12.74
C GLU A 36 21.90 -2.24 14.02
N VAL A 37 20.63 -2.60 14.12
CA VAL A 37 19.87 -2.43 15.36
C VAL A 37 20.38 -3.51 16.30
N HIS A 38 21.37 -3.17 17.12
CA HIS A 38 21.70 -3.95 18.29
C HIS A 38 20.49 -3.91 19.24
N LEU A 39 19.53 -4.82 19.03
CA LEU A 39 18.34 -5.02 19.86
C LEU A 39 18.71 -5.41 21.32
N SER A 40 19.98 -5.73 21.56
CA SER A 40 20.55 -5.96 22.89
C SER A 40 20.75 -4.67 23.71
N GLY A 41 20.65 -3.48 23.09
CA GLY A 41 20.79 -2.19 23.76
C GLY A 41 19.67 -1.22 23.38
N ASN A 42 19.25 -0.38 24.33
CA ASN A 42 18.25 0.66 24.11
C ASN A 42 18.90 1.83 23.33
N ASN A 43 18.99 1.67 22.01
CA ASN A 43 19.76 2.54 21.11
C ASN A 43 18.89 3.46 20.24
N PHE A 44 17.58 3.19 20.18
CA PHE A 44 16.63 4.00 19.43
C PHE A 44 15.29 4.06 20.16
N LYS A 45 14.56 5.16 19.96
CA LYS A 45 13.16 5.31 20.38
C LYS A 45 12.29 5.53 19.15
N VAL A 46 11.11 4.93 19.12
CA VAL A 46 10.08 5.29 18.12
C VAL A 46 9.49 6.64 18.56
N VAL A 47 9.64 7.66 17.73
CA VAL A 47 9.20 9.02 18.04
C VAL A 47 7.89 9.39 17.37
N ASP A 48 7.60 8.80 16.22
CA ASP A 48 6.42 9.13 15.44
C ASP A 48 6.05 8.00 14.47
N GLN A 49 4.82 8.01 13.97
CA GLN A 49 4.34 7.18 12.89
C GLN A 49 3.78 8.05 11.79
N VAL A 50 4.38 7.98 10.61
CA VAL A 50 4.02 8.82 9.47
C VAL A 50 3.34 8.05 8.38
N THR A 51 2.39 8.70 7.71
CA THR A 51 1.61 8.11 6.63
C THR A 51 1.46 9.10 5.47
N GLY A 52 1.59 8.61 4.25
CA GLY A 52 1.37 9.36 3.02
C GLY A 52 0.47 8.55 2.09
N SER A 53 -0.52 9.20 1.49
CA SER A 53 -1.44 8.56 0.55
C SER A 53 -1.44 9.28 -0.79
N SER A 54 -1.75 8.54 -1.85
CA SER A 54 -1.83 9.04 -3.22
C SER A 54 -2.86 8.24 -3.99
N GLU A 55 -3.68 8.92 -4.79
CA GLU A 55 -4.84 8.30 -5.41
C GLU A 55 -4.94 8.62 -6.89
N ALA A 56 -5.39 7.64 -7.67
CA ALA A 56 -5.72 7.79 -9.08
C ALA A 56 -7.12 7.27 -9.34
N SER A 57 -7.84 7.98 -10.20
CA SER A 57 -9.17 7.58 -10.68
C SER A 57 -9.07 7.22 -12.16
N TYR A 58 -9.70 6.10 -12.53
CA TYR A 58 -9.82 5.58 -13.88
C TYR A 58 -11.30 5.59 -14.26
N VAL A 59 -11.64 6.21 -15.38
CA VAL A 59 -13.01 6.27 -15.91
C VAL A 59 -13.02 5.53 -17.24
N LEU A 60 -13.82 4.47 -17.36
CA LEU A 60 -13.86 3.63 -18.58
C LEU A 60 -12.47 3.14 -19.03
N ALA A 61 -11.59 2.77 -18.08
CA ALA A 61 -10.19 2.41 -18.31
C ALA A 61 -9.30 3.52 -18.92
N ILE A 62 -9.82 4.74 -19.06
CA ILE A 62 -9.08 5.92 -19.53
C ILE A 62 -8.78 6.81 -18.32
N GLY A 63 -7.54 7.28 -18.24
CA GLY A 63 -7.06 8.13 -17.16
C GLY A 63 -6.24 7.38 -16.12
N GLY A 64 -6.12 7.99 -14.94
CA GLY A 64 -5.25 7.54 -13.87
C GLY A 64 -3.80 8.00 -14.00
N MET A 65 -2.97 7.58 -13.05
CA MET A 65 -1.56 7.92 -12.93
C MET A 65 -0.74 6.62 -12.90
N ASN A 66 0.51 6.66 -13.36
CA ASN A 66 1.37 5.48 -13.32
C ASN A 66 1.49 4.97 -11.87
N LYS A 67 1.44 3.63 -11.68
CA LYS A 67 1.58 3.02 -10.34
C LYS A 67 2.83 3.51 -9.61
N ARG A 68 3.94 3.68 -10.34
CA ARG A 68 5.19 4.25 -9.81
C ARG A 68 5.02 5.69 -9.31
N GLN A 69 4.35 6.55 -10.08
CA GLN A 69 4.11 7.95 -9.68
C GLN A 69 3.16 8.04 -8.48
N LEU A 70 2.14 7.18 -8.40
CA LEU A 70 1.29 7.08 -7.21
C LEU A 70 2.11 6.74 -5.97
N TYR A 71 2.97 5.73 -6.08
CA TYR A 71 3.88 5.33 -5.01
C TYR A 71 4.85 6.45 -4.63
N GLU A 72 5.51 7.09 -5.60
CA GLU A 72 6.45 8.20 -5.36
C GLU A 72 5.79 9.39 -4.69
N ASN A 73 4.55 9.73 -5.07
CA ASN A 73 3.79 10.81 -4.45
C ASN A 73 3.39 10.47 -3.01
N ALA A 74 2.94 9.23 -2.76
CA ALA A 74 2.61 8.75 -1.41
C ALA A 74 3.88 8.74 -0.52
N TYR A 75 4.99 8.22 -1.04
CA TYR A 75 6.28 8.17 -0.37
C TYR A 75 6.83 9.57 -0.09
N SER A 76 6.81 10.49 -1.06
CA SER A 76 7.24 11.88 -0.87
C SER A 76 6.43 12.58 0.21
N THR A 77 5.12 12.37 0.24
CA THR A 77 4.23 12.94 1.26
C THR A 77 4.56 12.38 2.66
N MET A 78 4.83 11.09 2.76
CA MET A 78 5.25 10.41 3.99
C MET A 78 6.61 10.94 4.49
N ILE A 79 7.60 11.08 3.61
CA ILE A 79 8.94 11.62 3.93
C ILE A 79 8.87 13.08 4.40
N LYS A 80 8.06 13.91 3.73
CA LYS A 80 7.85 15.32 4.13
C LYS A 80 7.27 15.42 5.54
N LYS A 81 6.33 14.52 5.89
CA LYS A 81 5.77 14.43 7.24
C LYS A 81 6.77 13.91 8.27
N ALA A 82 7.66 12.99 7.89
CA ALA A 82 8.69 12.42 8.77
C ALA A 82 9.68 13.46 9.31
N ASN A 83 9.82 14.61 8.61
CA ASN A 83 10.67 15.74 8.98
C ASN A 83 12.02 15.29 9.56
N LEU A 84 12.80 14.53 8.79
CA LEU A 84 14.06 13.92 9.27
C LEU A 84 15.19 14.92 9.54
N MET A 85 14.96 16.22 9.33
CA MET A 85 16.04 17.23 9.37
C MET A 85 16.52 17.56 10.79
N ASN A 86 15.69 17.39 11.83
CA ASN A 86 16.12 17.66 13.20
C ASN A 86 16.63 16.37 13.88
N GLY A 87 17.94 16.17 13.96
CA GLY A 87 18.57 15.09 14.73
C GLY A 87 18.80 13.77 13.97
N SER A 88 19.37 12.78 14.67
CA SER A 88 19.68 11.44 14.15
C SER A 88 18.42 10.59 14.02
N ARG A 89 17.55 10.92 13.06
CA ARG A 89 16.29 10.21 12.81
C ARG A 89 16.33 9.39 11.53
N ALA A 90 15.72 8.21 11.58
CA ALA A 90 15.56 7.32 10.43
C ALA A 90 14.12 6.83 10.33
N ILE A 91 13.74 6.40 9.13
CA ILE A 91 12.46 5.76 8.87
C ILE A 91 12.69 4.25 8.81
N ILE A 92 11.92 3.52 9.60
CA ILE A 92 11.91 2.06 9.61
C ILE A 92 10.49 1.54 9.38
N ASN A 93 10.40 0.24 9.11
CA ASN A 93 9.12 -0.45 8.96
C ASN A 93 8.19 0.22 7.93
N VAL A 94 8.72 0.51 6.74
CA VAL A 94 7.93 1.09 5.64
C VAL A 94 7.00 0.02 5.09
N MET A 95 5.70 0.25 5.19
CA MET A 95 4.64 -0.61 4.69
C MET A 95 3.83 0.12 3.62
N THR A 96 3.48 -0.61 2.57
CA THR A 96 2.69 -0.08 1.46
C THR A 96 1.39 -0.87 1.35
N GLU A 97 0.28 -0.16 1.39
CA GLU A 97 -1.07 -0.68 1.26
C GLU A 97 -1.69 -0.15 -0.04
N GLU A 98 -2.23 -1.06 -0.85
CA GLU A 98 -2.93 -0.73 -2.10
C GLU A 98 -4.42 -1.05 -1.93
N HIS A 99 -5.25 -0.02 -1.95
CA HIS A 99 -6.70 -0.13 -1.92
C HIS A 99 -7.27 0.17 -3.29
N ILE A 100 -7.99 -0.79 -3.86
CA ILE A 100 -8.74 -0.62 -5.10
C ILE A 100 -10.21 -0.54 -4.71
N SER A 101 -10.84 0.59 -5.00
CA SER A 101 -12.25 0.83 -4.74
C SER A 101 -12.95 1.26 -6.03
N GLY A 102 -14.19 0.85 -6.24
CA GLY A 102 -14.96 1.30 -7.40
C GLY A 102 -15.88 0.24 -7.99
N PHE A 103 -16.54 0.63 -9.08
CA PHE A 103 -17.45 -0.20 -9.84
C PHE A 103 -16.86 -0.41 -11.24
N ALA A 104 -16.15 -1.53 -11.40
CA ALA A 104 -15.58 -1.91 -12.68
C ALA A 104 -16.70 -2.26 -13.68
N PRO A 105 -16.63 -1.84 -14.96
CA PRO A 105 -15.55 -1.10 -15.62
C PRO A 105 -15.70 0.44 -15.65
N PHE A 106 -16.72 1.01 -15.03
CA PHE A 106 -17.08 2.43 -15.20
C PHE A 106 -16.20 3.39 -14.40
N PHE A 107 -15.93 3.06 -13.12
CA PHE A 107 -15.13 3.90 -12.23
C PHE A 107 -14.28 3.04 -11.32
N VAL A 108 -12.96 3.15 -11.43
CA VAL A 108 -12.01 2.46 -10.56
C VAL A 108 -11.10 3.51 -9.93
N ARG A 109 -11.06 3.56 -8.61
CA ARG A 109 -10.14 4.39 -7.83
C ARG A 109 -9.10 3.49 -7.19
N ARG A 110 -7.84 3.83 -7.40
CA ARG A 110 -6.70 3.18 -6.76
C ARG A 110 -6.09 4.16 -5.78
N THR A 111 -6.06 3.76 -4.51
CA THR A 111 -5.44 4.50 -3.42
C THR A 111 -4.22 3.72 -2.95
N ILE A 112 -3.05 4.34 -2.97
CA ILE A 112 -1.83 3.80 -2.39
C ILE A 112 -1.54 4.57 -1.12
N THR A 113 -1.40 3.85 -0.01
CA THR A 113 -1.01 4.40 1.29
C THR A 113 0.32 3.81 1.69
N VAL A 114 1.29 4.66 2.01
CA VAL A 114 2.60 4.27 2.55
C VAL A 114 2.66 4.73 4.00
N SER A 115 2.88 3.80 4.92
CA SER A 115 3.05 4.07 6.33
C SER A 115 4.46 3.68 6.78
N ALA A 116 5.01 4.39 7.76
CA ALA A 116 6.30 4.07 8.32
C ALA A 116 6.45 4.61 9.74
N GLN A 117 7.43 4.10 10.47
CA GLN A 117 7.77 4.57 11.81
C GLN A 117 9.04 5.41 11.76
N VAL A 118 9.03 6.55 12.44
CA VAL A 118 10.20 7.39 12.63
C VAL A 118 10.86 6.99 13.94
N VAL A 119 12.14 6.64 13.86
CA VAL A 119 12.98 6.36 15.01
C VAL A 119 14.03 7.44 15.18
N GLU A 120 14.36 7.75 16.42
CA GLU A 120 15.47 8.63 16.78
C GLU A 120 16.52 7.81 17.52
N PHE A 121 17.75 7.88 17.04
CA PHE A 121 18.90 7.25 17.68
C PHE A 121 19.32 8.08 18.88
N THR A 122 19.43 7.43 20.04
CA THR A 122 19.73 8.09 21.31
C THR A 122 21.20 7.97 21.72
N ARG A 123 21.99 7.17 21.00
CA ARG A 123 23.42 6.93 21.22
C ARG A 123 24.13 6.69 19.91
#